data_AF-A0A5E4HED3-F1
#
_entry.id   AF-A0A5E4HED3-F1
#
_cell.length_a   1.000
_cell.length_b   1.000
_cell.length_c   1.000
_cell.angle_alpha   90.00
_cell.angle_beta   90.00
_cell.angle_gamma   90.00
#
_symmetry.space_group_name_H-M   'P 1'
#
loop_
_entity.id
_entity.type
_entity.pdbx_description
1 polymer ?
#
loop_
_entity_poly.entity_id
_entity_poly.type
_entity_poly.pdbx_seq_one_letter_code
_entity_poly.pdbx_strand_id
1 'polypeptide(L)'
;MSETRKKTLLYKLTDANGQTYNHTQWDEGVTHETSGEGELCGPGWIHAYTSPLLAVFLNPIHGRFKNPQLWECIGEGLEKSDYGLKVGRTRITTVKRIPLPVVTTNQRIAFSILAVLEVYKEPSFVLWTNNWLSGKDRTAADAEAVVRSAWSVAADAAVAGSVLDLQSLAEKALTYS
;
A
#
# COMPACT_ATOMS: atom_id res chain seq x y z
N MET A 1 -32.95 1.04 -15.27
CA MET A 1 -32.82 0.92 -13.80
C MET A 1 -31.45 1.46 -13.46
N SER A 2 -31.35 2.61 -12.77
CA SER A 2 -30.04 3.15 -12.40
C SER A 2 -29.46 2.29 -11.29
N GLU A 3 -28.41 1.53 -11.58
CA GLU A 3 -27.57 0.98 -10.51
C GLU A 3 -27.09 2.14 -9.65
N THR A 4 -27.51 2.15 -8.39
CA THR A 4 -26.97 3.05 -7.38
C THR A 4 -25.48 2.77 -7.29
N ARG A 5 -24.64 3.64 -7.89
CA ARG A 5 -23.19 3.47 -7.88
C ARG A 5 -22.72 3.42 -6.42
N LYS A 6 -22.15 2.30 -6.00
CA LYS A 6 -21.63 2.13 -4.63
C LYS A 6 -20.52 3.16 -4.42
N LYS A 7 -20.78 4.12 -3.52
CA LYS A 7 -19.79 5.09 -3.06
C LYS A 7 -18.92 4.45 -1.99
N THR A 8 -17.61 4.57 -2.14
CA THR A 8 -16.63 4.03 -1.19
C THR A 8 -15.64 5.10 -0.79
N LEU A 9 -15.37 5.23 0.50
CA LEU A 9 -14.31 6.10 1.02
C LEU A 9 -12.96 5.52 0.63
N LEU A 10 -12.12 6.32 -0.01
CA LEU A 10 -10.78 5.94 -0.46
C LEU A 10 -9.80 7.07 -0.16
N TYR A 11 -8.51 6.76 -0.34
CA TYR A 11 -7.42 7.67 -0.07
C TYR A 11 -6.49 7.77 -1.26
N LYS A 12 -6.08 8.99 -1.61
CA LYS A 12 -5.17 9.21 -2.75
C LYS A 12 -3.97 10.02 -2.32
N LEU A 13 -2.78 9.57 -2.76
CA LEU A 13 -1.56 10.36 -2.68
C LEU A 13 -1.33 11.13 -3.98
N THR A 14 -0.84 12.34 -3.82
CA THR A 14 -0.31 13.16 -4.89
C THR A 14 1.07 13.67 -4.48
N ASP A 15 1.82 14.23 -5.42
CA ASP A 15 3.01 15.00 -5.09
C ASP A 15 2.66 16.29 -4.33
N ALA A 16 3.70 17.06 -3.98
CA ALA A 16 3.59 18.32 -3.25
C ALA A 16 2.79 19.41 -4.00
N ASN A 17 2.61 19.28 -5.31
CA ASN A 17 1.85 20.20 -6.16
C ASN A 17 0.41 19.71 -6.44
N GLY A 18 -0.02 18.61 -5.81
CA GLY A 18 -1.34 18.04 -6.04
C GLY A 18 -1.43 17.24 -7.34
N GLN A 19 -0.31 16.78 -7.91
CA GLN A 19 -0.28 16.07 -9.19
C GLN A 19 0.03 14.58 -9.03
N THR A 20 -0.48 13.79 -9.99
CA THR A 20 -0.03 12.42 -10.24
C THR A 20 0.62 12.30 -11.62
N TYR A 21 0.91 11.07 -12.07
CA TYR A 21 1.49 10.79 -13.39
C TYR A 21 0.83 11.60 -14.52
N ASN A 22 1.62 12.02 -15.52
CA ASN A 22 1.20 12.88 -16.63
C ASN A 22 0.59 14.24 -16.21
N HIS A 23 1.03 14.79 -15.07
CA HIS A 23 0.55 16.09 -14.57
C HIS A 23 -0.97 16.14 -14.30
N THR A 24 -1.61 14.98 -14.09
CA THR A 24 -3.02 14.96 -13.69
C THR A 24 -3.19 15.68 -12.37
N GLN A 25 -3.88 16.82 -12.42
CA GLN A 25 -4.11 17.69 -11.27
C GLN A 25 -5.24 17.16 -10.39
N TRP A 26 -5.04 17.26 -9.09
CA TRP A 26 -6.03 17.00 -8.05
C TRP A 26 -6.12 18.21 -7.13
N ASP A 27 -7.33 18.49 -6.68
CA ASP A 27 -7.66 19.48 -5.67
C ASP A 27 -8.99 19.12 -5.00
N GLU A 28 -9.41 19.87 -4.01
CA GLU A 28 -10.72 19.71 -3.37
C GLU A 28 -11.86 19.81 -4.41
N GLY A 29 -12.74 18.81 -4.45
CA GLY A 29 -13.86 18.71 -5.39
C GLY A 29 -13.50 18.21 -6.79
N VAL A 30 -12.23 17.98 -7.12
CA VAL A 30 -11.82 17.52 -8.45
C VAL A 30 -12.26 16.08 -8.68
N THR A 31 -12.88 15.83 -9.83
CA THR A 31 -13.33 14.50 -10.26
C THR A 31 -12.60 14.09 -11.53
N HIS A 32 -12.14 12.83 -11.55
CA HIS A 32 -11.65 12.17 -12.76
C HIS A 32 -12.48 10.93 -13.06
N GLU A 33 -12.66 10.64 -14.34
CA GLU A 33 -13.36 9.46 -14.86
C GLU A 33 -12.53 8.73 -15.92
N THR A 34 -12.63 7.41 -15.97
CA THR A 34 -11.90 6.53 -16.90
C THR A 34 -12.80 5.40 -17.42
N SER A 35 -12.36 4.69 -18.47
CA SER A 35 -13.18 3.65 -19.12
C SER A 35 -13.33 2.36 -18.31
N GLY A 36 -12.38 2.03 -17.44
CA GLY A 36 -12.31 0.73 -16.76
C GLY A 36 -11.72 -0.39 -17.63
N GLU A 37 -11.17 -0.07 -18.79
CA GLU A 37 -10.62 -1.07 -19.70
C GLU A 37 -9.15 -1.38 -19.40
N GLY A 38 -8.76 -2.64 -19.63
CA GLY A 38 -7.38 -3.09 -19.52
C GLY A 38 -6.87 -3.35 -18.09
N GLU A 39 -5.54 -3.33 -17.96
CA GLU A 39 -4.89 -3.65 -16.70
C GLU A 39 -4.98 -2.53 -15.67
N LEU A 40 -4.90 -2.91 -14.39
CA LEU A 40 -5.07 -1.97 -13.29
C LEU A 40 -4.08 -0.80 -13.43
N CYS A 41 -2.80 -1.06 -13.73
CA CYS A 41 -1.79 -0.02 -13.92
C CYS A 41 -1.87 0.72 -15.28
N GLY A 42 -2.88 0.43 -16.09
CA GLY A 42 -3.16 1.13 -17.35
C GLY A 42 -4.00 2.41 -17.15
N PRO A 43 -4.28 3.15 -18.24
CA PRO A 43 -5.03 4.41 -18.19
C PRO A 43 -6.52 4.23 -17.89
N GLY A 44 -7.05 3.00 -17.97
CA GLY A 44 -8.46 2.71 -17.73
C GLY A 44 -8.88 2.78 -16.26
N TRP A 45 -7.95 2.90 -15.30
CA TRP A 45 -8.24 2.83 -13.87
C TRP A 45 -7.55 3.93 -13.07
N ILE A 46 -8.30 4.56 -12.16
CA ILE A 46 -7.76 5.54 -11.22
C ILE A 46 -7.37 4.82 -9.93
N HIS A 47 -6.09 4.88 -9.56
CA HIS A 47 -5.60 4.25 -8.32
C HIS A 47 -5.92 5.08 -7.08
N ALA A 48 -6.29 4.37 -6.03
CA ALA A 48 -6.42 4.84 -4.66
C ALA A 48 -6.18 3.69 -3.66
N TYR A 49 -6.25 4.02 -2.38
CA TYR A 49 -6.03 3.10 -1.26
C TYR A 49 -7.27 3.03 -0.38
N THR A 50 -7.47 1.90 0.30
CA THR A 50 -8.57 1.70 1.26
C THR A 50 -8.26 2.26 2.64
N SER A 51 -6.98 2.53 2.95
CA SER A 51 -6.52 3.09 4.22
C SER A 51 -5.48 4.19 3.98
N PRO A 52 -5.49 5.28 4.79
CA PRO A 52 -4.49 6.33 4.71
C PRO A 52 -3.10 5.80 5.07
N LEU A 53 -3.05 4.81 5.96
CA LEU A 53 -1.80 4.22 6.42
C LEU A 53 -1.17 3.32 5.36
N LEU A 54 -1.99 2.54 4.65
CA LEU A 54 -1.56 1.78 3.49
C LEU A 54 -0.96 2.68 2.40
N ALA A 55 -1.59 3.83 2.13
CA ALA A 55 -1.07 4.78 1.17
C ALA A 55 0.37 5.21 1.52
N VAL A 56 0.63 5.52 2.79
CA VAL A 56 1.96 5.92 3.27
C VAL A 56 2.99 4.80 3.25
N PHE A 57 2.61 3.59 3.66
CA PHE A 57 3.50 2.43 3.64
C PHE A 57 3.88 2.02 2.22
N LEU A 58 2.96 2.10 1.26
CA LEU A 58 3.15 1.67 -0.12
C LEU A 58 3.69 2.76 -1.06
N ASN A 59 3.72 4.03 -0.62
CA ASN A 59 4.29 5.13 -1.41
C ASN A 59 5.68 4.81 -2.01
N PRO A 60 6.66 4.22 -1.29
CA PRO A 60 7.99 3.95 -1.84
C PRO A 60 8.02 3.06 -3.09
N ILE A 61 7.02 2.17 -3.26
CA ILE A 61 6.94 1.25 -4.40
C ILE A 61 5.91 1.69 -5.45
N HIS A 62 4.86 2.43 -5.05
CA HIS A 62 3.79 2.83 -5.95
C HIS A 62 3.95 4.25 -6.53
N GLY A 63 4.17 5.26 -5.68
CA GLY A 63 4.13 6.67 -6.08
C GLY A 63 5.49 7.37 -6.05
N ARG A 64 6.38 6.94 -5.15
CA ARG A 64 7.70 7.54 -4.86
C ARG A 64 7.65 9.06 -4.64
N PHE A 65 6.52 9.57 -4.16
CA PHE A 65 6.34 11.00 -3.93
C PHE A 65 7.20 11.45 -2.74
N LYS A 66 7.92 12.56 -2.93
CA LYS A 66 8.58 13.30 -1.85
C LYS A 66 7.59 14.31 -1.28
N ASN A 67 7.37 14.29 0.04
CA ASN A 67 6.40 15.15 0.74
C ASN A 67 4.99 15.11 0.12
N PRO A 68 4.35 13.92 0.05
CA PRO A 68 3.06 13.79 -0.61
C PRO A 68 1.93 14.51 0.14
N GLN A 69 0.91 14.91 -0.61
CA GLN A 69 -0.37 15.29 -0.03
C GLN A 69 -1.28 14.04 0.00
N LEU A 70 -2.08 13.92 1.06
CA LEU A 70 -3.06 12.85 1.22
C LEU A 70 -4.47 13.41 1.13
N TRP A 71 -5.27 12.80 0.28
CA TRP A 71 -6.65 13.19 0.04
C TRP A 71 -7.60 12.11 0.52
N GLU A 72 -8.67 12.53 1.20
CA GLU A 72 -9.88 11.74 1.34
C GLU A 72 -10.68 11.85 0.04
N CYS A 73 -11.16 10.73 -0.49
CA CYS A 73 -11.84 10.64 -1.77
C CYS A 73 -13.09 9.79 -1.70
N ILE A 74 -14.03 10.03 -2.62
CA ILE A 74 -15.14 9.14 -2.91
C ILE A 74 -14.86 8.41 -4.22
N GLY A 75 -14.75 7.08 -4.15
CA GLY A 75 -14.69 6.20 -5.30
C GLY A 75 -16.06 5.69 -5.71
N GLU A 76 -16.32 5.70 -7.01
CA GLU A 76 -17.56 5.26 -7.65
C GLU A 76 -17.26 4.49 -8.95
N GLY A 77 -18.30 3.92 -9.56
CA GLY A 77 -18.19 3.18 -10.80
C GLY A 77 -17.63 1.78 -10.62
N LEU A 78 -16.95 1.27 -11.64
CA LEU A 78 -16.36 -0.07 -11.60
C LEU A 78 -15.19 -0.11 -10.62
N GLU A 79 -14.89 -1.31 -10.12
CA GLU A 79 -13.81 -1.57 -9.17
C GLU A 79 -12.91 -2.68 -9.70
N LYS A 80 -11.59 -2.51 -9.53
CA LYS A 80 -10.60 -3.57 -9.70
C LYS A 80 -9.66 -3.55 -8.50
N SER A 81 -9.49 -4.69 -7.82
CA SER A 81 -8.64 -4.79 -6.63
C SER A 81 -7.24 -5.28 -7.01
N ASP A 82 -6.23 -4.77 -6.31
CA ASP A 82 -4.85 -5.26 -6.34
C ASP A 82 -4.54 -6.10 -5.10
N TYR A 83 -5.40 -7.08 -4.81
CA TYR A 83 -5.25 -7.99 -3.65
C TYR A 83 -5.01 -7.27 -2.31
N GLY A 84 -5.63 -6.09 -2.12
CA GLY A 84 -5.52 -5.28 -0.90
C GLY A 84 -4.37 -4.25 -0.91
N LEU A 85 -3.49 -4.25 -1.91
CA LEU A 85 -2.40 -3.26 -2.03
C LEU A 85 -2.93 -1.88 -2.44
N LYS A 86 -3.80 -1.85 -3.44
CA LYS A 86 -4.48 -0.65 -3.95
C LYS A 86 -5.77 -1.06 -4.64
N VAL A 87 -6.60 -0.08 -4.98
CA VAL A 87 -7.81 -0.28 -5.77
C VAL A 87 -7.81 0.63 -6.98
N GLY A 88 -8.42 0.16 -8.06
CA GLY A 88 -8.79 0.93 -9.23
C GLY A 88 -10.27 1.28 -9.19
N ARG A 89 -10.60 2.53 -9.48
CA ARG A 89 -11.97 3.00 -9.72
C ARG A 89 -12.07 3.66 -11.07
N THR A 90 -13.25 3.61 -11.69
CA THR A 90 -13.51 4.39 -12.91
C THR A 90 -13.96 5.81 -12.64
N ARG A 91 -14.29 6.15 -11.38
CA ARG A 91 -14.60 7.53 -10.97
C ARG A 91 -14.07 7.78 -9.57
N ILE A 92 -13.26 8.84 -9.41
CA ILE A 92 -12.81 9.32 -8.09
C ILE A 92 -13.01 10.82 -8.00
N THR A 93 -13.66 11.25 -6.92
CA THR A 93 -13.74 12.65 -6.51
C THR A 93 -12.91 12.86 -5.24
N THR A 94 -11.95 13.77 -5.27
CA THR A 94 -11.23 14.23 -4.06
C THR A 94 -12.14 15.15 -3.24
N VAL A 95 -12.24 14.88 -1.93
CA VAL A 95 -13.14 15.59 -1.02
C VAL A 95 -12.40 16.66 -0.25
N LYS A 96 -11.28 16.31 0.38
CA LYS A 96 -10.47 17.23 1.20
C LYS A 96 -9.08 16.67 1.40
N ARG A 97 -8.12 17.55 1.69
CA ARG A 97 -6.81 17.12 2.21
C ARG A 97 -6.94 16.72 3.66
N ILE A 98 -6.23 15.66 4.03
CA ILE A 98 -6.12 15.19 5.41
C ILE A 98 -4.64 15.10 5.81
N PRO A 99 -4.31 15.13 7.12
CA PRO A 99 -2.95 14.95 7.57
C PRO A 99 -2.34 13.63 7.07
N LEU A 100 -1.08 13.69 6.63
CA LEU A 100 -0.33 12.51 6.24
C LEU A 100 0.07 11.72 7.50
N PRO A 101 -0.28 10.42 7.63
CA PRO A 101 0.22 9.59 8.71
C PRO A 101 1.76 9.61 8.76
N VAL A 102 2.31 9.87 9.94
CA VAL A 102 3.75 9.83 10.17
C VAL A 102 4.12 8.42 10.62
N VAL A 103 5.03 7.78 9.88
CA VAL A 103 5.53 6.45 10.21
C VAL A 103 7.05 6.46 10.32
N THR A 104 7.59 5.78 11.32
CA THR A 104 9.03 5.64 11.54
C THR A 104 9.64 4.61 10.60
N THR A 105 10.97 4.60 10.48
CA THR A 105 11.70 3.55 9.75
C THR A 105 11.41 2.17 10.31
N ASN A 106 11.35 2.01 11.64
CA ASN A 106 11.03 0.73 12.26
C ASN A 106 9.61 0.27 11.93
N GLN A 107 8.62 1.17 11.94
CA GLN A 107 7.25 0.81 11.55
C GLN A 107 7.19 0.38 10.07
N ARG A 108 7.97 1.00 9.17
CA ARG A 108 8.05 0.57 7.77
C ARG A 108 8.63 -0.83 7.64
N ILE A 109 9.74 -1.11 8.34
CA ILE A 109 10.35 -2.44 8.31
C ILE A 109 9.42 -3.48 8.95
N ALA A 110 8.76 -3.14 10.07
CA ALA A 110 7.77 -4.00 10.71
C ALA A 110 6.62 -4.35 9.76
N PHE A 111 6.06 -3.38 9.05
CA PHE A 111 5.01 -3.62 8.05
C PHE A 111 5.49 -4.60 6.96
N SER A 112 6.70 -4.40 6.42
CA SER A 112 7.26 -5.30 5.41
C SER A 112 7.49 -6.72 5.96
N ILE A 113 8.03 -6.85 7.17
CA ILE A 113 8.24 -8.14 7.83
C ILE A 113 6.91 -8.87 8.05
N LEU A 114 5.90 -8.16 8.57
CA LEU A 114 4.58 -8.72 8.81
C LEU A 114 3.94 -9.20 7.50
N ALA A 115 4.03 -8.41 6.43
CA ALA A 115 3.50 -8.79 5.12
C ALA A 115 4.20 -10.03 4.54
N VAL A 116 5.53 -10.12 4.64
CA VAL A 116 6.29 -11.29 4.17
C VAL A 116 5.99 -12.51 5.02
N LEU A 117 5.84 -12.35 6.35
CA LEU A 117 5.50 -13.43 7.25
C LEU A 117 4.17 -14.08 6.87
N GLU A 118 3.20 -13.41 6.26
CA GLU A 118 1.95 -14.05 5.82
C GLU A 118 2.17 -15.17 4.80
N VAL A 119 3.19 -15.05 3.95
CA VAL A 119 3.43 -15.97 2.81
C VAL A 119 4.71 -16.79 2.94
N TYR A 120 5.67 -16.36 3.77
CA TYR A 120 6.97 -17.01 3.91
C TYR A 120 7.22 -17.43 5.36
N LYS A 121 7.28 -18.76 5.57
CA LYS A 121 7.31 -19.39 6.91
C LYS A 121 8.57 -20.23 7.15
N GLU A 122 9.66 -19.96 6.43
CA GLU A 122 10.92 -20.68 6.64
C GLU A 122 11.42 -20.45 8.09
N PRO A 123 11.82 -21.51 8.82
CA PRO A 123 12.14 -21.40 10.24
C PRO A 123 13.19 -20.36 10.61
N SER A 124 14.29 -20.24 9.84
CA SER A 124 15.35 -19.27 10.13
C SER A 124 14.87 -17.83 9.93
N PHE A 125 14.06 -17.58 8.90
CA PHE A 125 13.42 -16.30 8.67
C PHE A 125 12.40 -15.95 9.76
N VAL A 126 11.56 -16.90 10.17
CA VAL A 126 10.58 -16.69 11.25
C VAL A 126 11.29 -16.37 12.57
N LEU A 127 12.39 -17.05 12.89
CA LEU A 127 13.18 -16.74 14.08
C LEU A 127 13.75 -15.33 14.04
N TRP A 128 14.36 -14.95 12.92
CA TRP A 128 14.93 -13.62 12.71
C TRP A 128 13.88 -12.52 12.82
N THR A 129 12.76 -12.65 12.09
CA THR A 129 11.67 -11.67 12.13
C THR A 129 11.10 -11.50 13.55
N ASN A 130 10.97 -12.58 14.33
CA ASN A 130 10.54 -12.49 15.73
C ASN A 130 11.54 -11.74 16.62
N ASN A 131 12.85 -11.98 16.44
CA ASN A 131 13.88 -11.21 17.15
C ASN A 131 13.85 -9.73 16.75
N TRP A 132 13.65 -9.44 15.46
CA TRP A 132 13.57 -8.07 14.95
C TRP A 132 12.34 -7.32 15.47
N LEU A 133 11.16 -7.95 15.37
CA LEU A 133 9.88 -7.39 15.82
C LEU A 133 9.85 -7.18 17.33
N SER A 134 10.43 -8.07 18.12
CA SER A 134 10.53 -7.90 19.58
C SER A 134 11.56 -6.85 20.02
N GLY A 135 12.36 -6.31 19.10
CA GLY A 135 13.45 -5.38 19.41
C GLY A 135 14.68 -6.05 20.04
N LYS A 136 14.72 -7.39 20.06
CA LYS A 136 15.85 -8.17 20.59
C LYS A 136 17.10 -8.01 19.73
N ASP A 137 16.95 -8.02 18.40
CA ASP A 137 18.05 -7.76 17.46
C ASP A 137 17.52 -7.07 16.19
N ARG A 138 17.99 -5.86 15.92
CA ARG A 138 17.66 -5.08 14.70
C ARG A 138 18.91 -4.68 13.93
N THR A 139 20.02 -5.37 14.16
CA THR A 139 21.30 -5.04 13.54
C THR A 139 21.31 -5.41 12.06
N ALA A 140 22.08 -4.66 11.27
CA ALA A 140 22.26 -4.94 9.85
C ALA A 140 22.93 -6.32 9.62
N ALA A 141 23.85 -6.72 10.49
CA ALA A 141 24.55 -7.99 10.40
C ALA A 141 23.61 -9.20 10.49
N ASP A 142 22.63 -9.14 11.40
CA ASP A 142 21.62 -10.20 11.56
C ASP A 142 20.68 -10.26 10.34
N ALA A 143 20.27 -9.09 9.81
CA ALA A 143 19.50 -9.03 8.57
C ALA A 143 20.26 -9.60 7.35
N GLU A 144 21.55 -9.31 7.20
CA GLU A 144 22.39 -9.82 6.11
C GLU A 144 22.59 -11.35 6.17
N ALA A 145 22.62 -11.92 7.37
CA ALA A 145 22.71 -13.38 7.53
C ALA A 145 21.49 -14.08 6.92
N VAL A 146 20.30 -13.51 7.10
CA VAL A 146 19.03 -14.05 6.57
C VAL A 146 18.87 -13.81 5.08
N VAL A 147 19.30 -12.66 4.54
CA VAL A 147 19.26 -12.43 3.08
C VAL A 147 20.11 -13.47 2.35
N ARG A 148 21.30 -13.79 2.88
CA ARG A 148 22.18 -14.82 2.32
C ARG A 148 21.57 -16.22 2.38
N SER A 149 20.89 -16.57 3.47
CA SER A 149 20.20 -17.87 3.56
C SER A 149 19.00 -17.93 2.60
N ALA A 150 18.17 -16.87 2.56
CA ALA A 150 16.98 -16.78 1.72
C ALA A 150 17.27 -16.83 0.21
N TRP A 151 18.36 -16.22 -0.26
CA TRP A 151 18.77 -16.30 -1.67
C TRP A 151 19.12 -17.72 -2.14
N SER A 152 19.51 -18.61 -1.23
CA SER A 152 19.76 -20.02 -1.56
C SER A 152 18.47 -20.86 -1.72
N VAL A 153 17.31 -20.30 -1.34
CA VAL A 153 16.01 -21.02 -1.27
C VAL A 153 14.90 -20.36 -2.11
N ALA A 154 15.19 -19.26 -2.81
CA ALA A 154 14.17 -18.49 -3.52
C ALA A 154 13.86 -19.08 -4.91
N ALA A 155 13.02 -20.12 -4.94
CA ALA A 155 12.31 -20.56 -6.15
C ALA A 155 10.77 -20.71 -5.97
N ASP A 156 10.22 -20.73 -4.75
CA ASP A 156 8.84 -21.26 -4.55
C ASP A 156 7.83 -20.32 -3.85
N ALA A 157 8.08 -19.01 -3.74
CA ALA A 157 7.15 -18.10 -3.04
C ALA A 157 6.28 -17.23 -3.97
N ALA A 158 5.71 -17.82 -5.03
CA ALA A 158 4.75 -17.14 -5.92
C ALA A 158 3.36 -17.81 -5.96
N VAL A 159 3.05 -18.71 -5.02
CA VAL A 159 1.80 -19.49 -5.05
C VAL A 159 1.06 -19.38 -3.73
N ALA A 160 0.38 -18.27 -3.53
CA ALA A 160 -0.89 -18.24 -2.82
C ALA A 160 -1.57 -16.91 -3.14
N GLY A 161 -2.64 -16.93 -3.92
CA GLY A 161 -3.53 -15.77 -4.12
C GLY A 161 -4.30 -15.40 -2.84
N SER A 162 -3.67 -15.47 -1.67
CA SER A 162 -4.25 -15.09 -0.40
C SER A 162 -4.45 -13.58 -0.38
N VAL A 163 -5.68 -13.15 -0.13
CA VAL A 163 -5.97 -11.76 0.20
C VAL A 163 -5.26 -11.45 1.51
N LEU A 164 -4.21 -10.64 1.45
CA LEU A 164 -3.51 -10.16 2.63
C LEU A 164 -4.33 -9.03 3.25
N ASP A 165 -4.61 -9.13 4.55
CA ASP A 165 -5.19 -8.02 5.31
C ASP A 165 -4.11 -6.99 5.65
N LEU A 166 -3.58 -6.35 4.60
CA LEU A 166 -2.50 -5.38 4.72
C LEU A 166 -2.91 -4.18 5.57
N GLN A 167 -4.20 -3.86 5.66
CA GLN A 167 -4.67 -2.78 6.51
C GLN A 167 -4.42 -3.14 7.99
N SER A 168 -4.83 -4.32 8.43
CA SER A 168 -4.56 -4.79 9.79
C SER A 168 -3.06 -4.90 10.06
N LEU A 169 -2.26 -5.32 9.08
CA LEU A 169 -0.80 -5.36 9.24
C LEU A 169 -0.18 -3.95 9.34
N ALA A 170 -0.69 -2.98 8.59
CA ALA A 170 -0.26 -1.58 8.68
C ALA A 170 -0.58 -0.99 10.05
N GLU A 171 -1.78 -1.27 10.58
CA GLU A 171 -2.18 -0.84 11.93
C GLU A 171 -1.31 -1.50 13.00
N LYS A 172 -1.09 -2.82 12.89
CA LYS A 172 -0.19 -3.56 13.79
C LYS A 172 1.24 -3.02 13.74
N ALA A 173 1.73 -2.63 12.57
CA ALA A 173 3.06 -2.07 12.40
C ALA A 173 3.30 -0.81 13.25
N LEU A 174 2.24 -0.04 13.57
CA LEU A 174 2.36 1.16 14.40
C LEU A 174 2.77 0.86 15.85
N THR A 175 2.57 -0.37 16.32
CA THR A 175 2.94 -0.78 17.69
C THR A 175 4.44 -0.99 17.86
N TYR A 176 5.21 -0.99 16.77
CA TYR A 176 6.66 -1.18 16.80
C TYR A 176 7.37 0.18 16.81
N SER A 177 8.10 0.45 17.90
CA SER A 177 8.97 1.64 18.05
C SER A 177 10.28 1.46 17.31
#